data_AF-A0AB34FEV9-F1
#
_entry.id   AF-A0AB34FEV9-F1
#
_cell.length_a   1.000
_cell.length_b   1.000
_cell.length_c   1.000
_cell.angle_alpha   90.00
_cell.angle_beta   90.00
_cell.angle_gamma   90.00
#
_symmetry.space_group_name_H-M   'P 1'
#
loop_
_entity.id
_entity.type
_entity.pdbx_description
1 polymer ?
#
loop_
_entity_poly.entity_id
_entity_poly.type
_entity_poly.pdbx_seq_one_letter_code
_entity_poly.pdbx_strand_id
1 'polypeptide(L)'
;MLDGQMLAAGDAELQTLLKRIRQGVQDQTDLDLLNSRCYREGRRIPWESGITVVTPLNRNRWNLNMEATLAFQMQQRSTMRIFISEHKWKQGQPTEEEAVMMLNQGDDSAIPVPAVFMFVPGMPVVVNRNTHQGLKLVNGAAYRAVEVIVDKSHPGYQISAGITIHFGPPAGVILESGTTEEFHFVGMPPGTILLTPMSVSIPCQRKRPWQQNDVSRKGLPCAAAFACTDYKVQGGTFDRVALELRGTRTTSTDGRAIPSQCDPYSLYVQLSRCRTLDGIMLVSKVRERDLVGNRVPEEMTAAQGRLKRLSEKTVGEAMRWVE
;
A
#
# COMPACT_ATOMS: atom_id res chain seq x y z
N MET A 1 -23.63 3.81 19.78
CA MET A 1 -22.79 3.65 18.57
C MET A 1 -22.28 5.02 18.17
N LEU A 2 -21.08 5.14 17.62
CA LEU A 2 -20.63 6.41 17.03
C LEU A 2 -21.38 6.60 15.71
N ASP A 3 -22.32 7.54 15.69
CA ASP A 3 -23.22 7.78 14.56
C ASP A 3 -22.66 8.78 13.53
N GLY A 4 -21.57 9.47 13.85
CA GLY A 4 -20.94 10.49 13.00
C GLY A 4 -19.58 10.03 12.45
N GLN A 5 -19.41 10.10 11.12
CA GLN A 5 -18.10 9.99 10.51
C GLN A 5 -17.43 11.38 10.50
N MET A 6 -16.74 11.71 11.59
CA MET A 6 -16.11 13.02 11.79
C MET A 6 -15.08 13.40 10.73
N LEU A 7 -14.46 12.41 10.06
CA LEU A 7 -13.41 12.65 9.06
C LEU A 7 -13.90 13.42 7.84
N ALA A 8 -15.17 13.23 7.44
CA ALA A 8 -15.77 13.92 6.30
C ALA A 8 -16.70 15.07 6.73
N ALA A 9 -16.62 15.54 7.98
CA ALA A 9 -17.54 16.56 8.52
C ALA A 9 -17.63 17.86 7.71
N GLY A 10 -16.59 18.18 6.93
CA GLY A 10 -16.56 19.36 6.05
C GLY A 10 -17.14 19.15 4.65
N ASP A 11 -17.56 17.93 4.27
CA ASP A 11 -18.04 17.60 2.93
C ASP A 11 -19.35 16.80 2.98
N ALA A 12 -20.47 17.49 2.81
CA ALA A 12 -21.81 16.90 2.90
C ALA A 12 -22.11 15.90 1.78
N GLU A 13 -21.53 16.10 0.58
CA GLU A 13 -21.69 15.17 -0.55
C GLU A 13 -20.97 13.86 -0.24
N LEU A 14 -19.72 13.94 0.23
CA LEU A 14 -18.95 12.76 0.64
C LEU A 14 -19.63 12.02 1.80
N GLN A 15 -20.12 12.74 2.81
CA GLN A 15 -20.83 12.11 3.93
C GLN A 15 -22.08 11.37 3.49
N THR A 16 -22.86 11.99 2.60
CA THR A 16 -24.09 11.38 2.06
C THR A 16 -23.76 10.11 1.28
N LEU A 17 -22.75 10.18 0.41
CA LEU A 17 -22.26 9.03 -0.35
C LEU A 17 -21.80 7.90 0.58
N LEU A 18 -20.97 8.20 1.58
CA LEU A 18 -20.46 7.22 2.54
C LEU A 18 -21.58 6.58 3.37
N LYS A 19 -22.60 7.35 3.76
CA LYS A 19 -23.79 6.85 4.46
C LYS A 19 -24.57 5.88 3.57
N ARG A 20 -24.80 6.24 2.31
CA ARG A 20 -25.47 5.39 1.32
C ARG A 20 -24.67 4.12 1.06
N ILE A 21 -23.35 4.22 0.99
CA ILE A 21 -22.46 3.06 0.86
C ILE A 21 -22.61 2.11 2.05
N ARG A 22 -22.54 2.66 3.27
CA ARG A 22 -22.70 1.89 4.50
C ARG A 22 -24.06 1.18 4.60
N GLN A 23 -25.10 1.76 4.00
CA GLN A 23 -26.45 1.21 3.96
C GLN A 23 -26.70 0.26 2.78
N GLY A 24 -25.79 0.19 1.81
CA GLY A 24 -25.98 -0.63 0.60
C GLY A 24 -27.11 -0.15 -0.31
N VAL A 25 -27.37 1.16 -0.33
CA VAL A 25 -28.47 1.78 -1.11
C VAL A 25 -27.95 2.67 -2.23
N GLN A 26 -26.71 2.45 -2.68
CA GLN A 26 -26.08 3.21 -3.76
C GLN A 26 -26.79 2.95 -5.08
N ASP A 27 -26.93 4.00 -5.89
CA ASP A 27 -27.58 3.95 -7.20
C ASP A 27 -26.74 4.66 -8.29
N GLN A 28 -27.33 4.84 -9.47
CA GLN A 28 -26.67 5.45 -10.62
C GLN A 28 -26.19 6.88 -10.34
N THR A 29 -26.89 7.64 -9.49
CA THR A 29 -26.50 9.02 -9.16
C THR A 29 -25.20 9.06 -8.36
N ASP A 30 -24.98 8.10 -7.47
CA ASP A 30 -23.72 7.94 -6.73
C ASP A 30 -22.55 7.57 -7.68
N LEU A 31 -22.84 6.75 -8.69
CA LEU A 31 -21.86 6.36 -9.71
C LEU A 31 -21.44 7.53 -10.58
N ASP A 32 -22.41 8.33 -11.02
CA ASP A 32 -22.19 9.50 -11.85
C ASP A 32 -21.45 10.60 -11.05
N LEU A 33 -21.77 10.77 -9.76
CA LEU A 33 -21.05 11.68 -8.87
C LEU A 33 -19.56 11.33 -8.80
N LEU A 34 -19.22 10.08 -8.47
CA LEU A 34 -17.81 9.65 -8.36
C LEU A 34 -17.06 9.80 -9.69
N ASN A 35 -17.67 9.36 -10.79
CA ASN A 35 -17.02 9.39 -12.10
C ASN A 35 -16.89 10.82 -12.66
N SER A 36 -17.82 11.73 -12.37
CA SER A 36 -17.75 13.11 -12.85
C SER A 36 -16.80 13.98 -12.02
N ARG A 37 -16.76 13.80 -10.69
CA ARG A 37 -15.95 14.62 -9.79
C ARG A 37 -14.52 14.10 -9.64
N CYS A 38 -14.33 12.78 -9.53
CA CYS A 38 -13.05 12.19 -9.12
C CYS A 38 -12.27 11.53 -10.25
N TYR A 39 -12.89 11.22 -11.40
CA TYR A 39 -12.22 10.59 -12.55
C TYR A 39 -12.03 11.58 -13.72
N ARG A 40 -10.87 11.49 -14.37
CA ARG A 40 -10.60 12.17 -15.65
C ARG A 40 -9.80 11.23 -16.55
N GLU A 41 -10.31 11.01 -17.77
CA GLU A 41 -9.66 10.13 -18.73
C GLU A 41 -8.26 10.65 -19.11
N GLY A 42 -7.28 9.75 -19.18
CA GLY A 42 -5.89 10.08 -19.52
C GLY A 42 -5.12 10.88 -18.46
N ARG A 43 -5.72 11.24 -17.32
CA ARG A 43 -5.04 11.99 -16.27
C ARG A 43 -4.00 11.11 -15.56
N ARG A 44 -2.72 11.51 -15.62
CA ARG A 44 -1.65 10.88 -14.83
C ARG A 44 -1.85 11.11 -13.33
N ILE A 45 -1.33 10.20 -12.51
CA ILE A 45 -1.29 10.37 -11.05
C ILE A 45 -0.34 11.54 -10.72
N PRO A 46 -0.79 12.57 -9.99
CA PRO A 46 0.02 13.74 -9.66
C PRO A 46 0.92 13.44 -8.45
N TRP A 47 1.90 12.56 -8.60
CA TRP A 47 2.84 12.15 -7.54
C TRP A 47 3.48 13.35 -6.83
N GLU A 48 3.74 14.41 -7.57
CA GLU A 48 4.30 15.69 -7.11
C GLU A 48 3.49 16.35 -5.99
N SER A 49 2.20 16.00 -5.85
CA SER A 49 1.31 16.56 -4.84
C SER A 49 1.37 15.83 -3.49
N GLY A 50 2.20 14.80 -3.35
CA GLY A 50 2.23 13.94 -2.17
C GLY A 50 1.02 12.99 -2.07
N ILE A 51 0.32 12.77 -3.19
CA ILE A 51 -0.83 11.87 -3.26
C ILE A 51 -0.42 10.43 -2.92
N THR A 52 -1.20 9.77 -2.07
CA THR A 52 -1.04 8.33 -1.79
C THR A 52 -1.99 7.54 -2.69
N VAL A 53 -1.52 6.45 -3.27
CA VAL A 53 -2.37 5.57 -4.08
C VAL A 53 -2.79 4.35 -3.27
N VAL A 54 -4.07 4.00 -3.36
CA VAL A 54 -4.65 2.81 -2.74
C VAL A 54 -5.15 1.87 -3.83
N THR A 55 -4.65 0.64 -3.82
CA THR A 55 -4.98 -0.38 -4.81
C THR A 55 -5.24 -1.74 -4.15
N PRO A 56 -6.24 -2.52 -4.60
CA PRO A 56 -6.54 -3.84 -4.06
C PRO A 56 -5.47 -4.89 -4.40
N LEU A 57 -4.61 -4.64 -5.39
CA LEU A 57 -3.68 -5.63 -5.92
C LEU A 57 -2.23 -5.32 -5.54
N ASN A 58 -1.57 -6.25 -4.85
CA ASN A 58 -0.14 -6.14 -4.52
C ASN A 58 0.75 -5.93 -5.77
N ARG A 59 0.39 -6.52 -6.91
CA ARG A 59 1.11 -6.32 -8.18
C ARG A 59 1.00 -4.88 -8.69
N ASN A 60 -0.18 -4.28 -8.61
CA ASN A 60 -0.38 -2.89 -8.99
C ASN A 60 0.37 -1.97 -8.02
N ARG A 61 0.29 -2.25 -6.71
CA ARG A 61 1.04 -1.53 -5.67
C ARG A 61 2.54 -1.48 -6.01
N TRP A 62 3.11 -2.61 -6.42
CA TRP A 62 4.51 -2.70 -6.82
C TRP A 62 4.84 -1.77 -8.00
N ASN A 63 4.08 -1.88 -9.09
CA ASN A 63 4.29 -1.06 -10.29
C ASN A 63 4.13 0.44 -10.01
N LEU A 64 3.09 0.81 -9.26
CA LEU A 64 2.82 2.19 -8.87
C LEU A 64 3.93 2.76 -7.98
N ASN A 65 4.48 1.96 -7.07
CA ASN A 65 5.61 2.40 -6.25
C ASN A 65 6.89 2.61 -7.07
N MET A 66 7.15 1.79 -8.10
CA MET A 66 8.26 2.03 -9.02
C MET A 66 8.07 3.34 -9.80
N GLU A 67 6.87 3.56 -10.37
CA GLU A 67 6.53 4.80 -11.07
C GLU A 67 6.67 6.03 -10.15
N ALA A 68 6.13 5.95 -8.94
CA ALA A 68 6.19 7.03 -7.95
C ALA A 68 7.62 7.34 -7.52
N THR A 69 8.47 6.32 -7.37
CA THR A 69 9.89 6.52 -7.01
C THR A 69 10.63 7.27 -8.10
N LEU A 70 10.35 6.97 -9.38
CA LEU A 70 10.90 7.71 -10.52
C LEU A 70 10.39 9.17 -10.53
N ALA A 71 9.09 9.38 -10.34
CA ALA A 71 8.52 10.72 -10.26
C ALA A 71 9.11 11.54 -9.09
N PHE A 72 9.29 10.90 -7.94
CA PHE A 72 9.89 11.50 -6.75
C PHE A 72 11.36 11.87 -6.98
N GLN A 73 12.14 11.01 -7.65
CA GLN A 73 13.52 11.31 -8.06
C GLN A 73 13.59 12.60 -8.89
N MET A 74 12.73 12.72 -9.90
CA MET A 74 12.67 13.90 -10.77
C MET A 74 12.26 15.15 -10.00
N GLN A 75 11.28 15.04 -9.11
CA GLN A 75 10.81 16.16 -8.27
C GLN A 75 11.91 16.67 -7.34
N GLN A 76 12.62 15.76 -6.66
CA GLN A 76 13.67 16.11 -5.71
C GLN A 76 15.00 16.49 -6.38
N ARG A 77 15.12 16.30 -7.70
CA ARG A 77 16.38 16.44 -8.46
C ARG A 77 17.52 15.66 -7.80
N SER A 78 17.19 14.50 -7.25
CA SER A 78 18.10 13.68 -6.45
C SER A 78 18.64 12.50 -7.26
N THR A 79 19.64 11.81 -6.72
CA THR A 79 20.13 10.56 -7.29
C THR A 79 19.26 9.39 -6.84
N MET A 80 18.95 8.49 -7.76
CA MET A 80 18.32 7.22 -7.45
C MET A 80 19.34 6.07 -7.49
N ARG A 81 19.25 5.18 -6.52
CA ARG A 81 20.01 3.94 -6.48
C ARG A 81 19.05 2.76 -6.58
N ILE A 82 19.35 1.82 -7.47
CA ILE A 82 18.58 0.60 -7.66
C ILE A 82 19.41 -0.55 -7.13
N PHE A 83 18.92 -1.28 -6.14
CA PHE A 83 19.57 -2.46 -5.58
C PHE A 83 18.84 -3.72 -6.02
N ILE A 84 19.54 -4.64 -6.66
CA ILE A 84 19.02 -5.97 -6.98
C ILE A 84 19.31 -6.87 -5.78
N SER A 85 18.28 -7.42 -5.16
CA SER A 85 18.43 -8.40 -4.08
C SER A 85 19.22 -9.61 -4.58
N GLU A 86 20.04 -10.20 -3.71
CA GLU A 86 20.84 -11.36 -4.07
C GLU A 86 19.97 -12.62 -4.04
N HIS A 87 19.96 -13.41 -5.11
CA HIS A 87 19.24 -14.67 -5.20
C HIS A 87 20.22 -15.85 -5.32
N LYS A 88 19.99 -16.90 -4.54
CA LYS A 88 20.76 -18.15 -4.56
C LYS A 88 19.83 -19.34 -4.72
N TRP A 89 20.00 -20.09 -5.81
CA TRP A 89 19.25 -21.30 -6.11
C TRP A 89 19.94 -22.52 -5.49
N LYS A 90 19.20 -23.35 -4.76
CA LYS A 90 19.79 -24.45 -3.98
C LYS A 90 20.25 -25.65 -4.82
N GLN A 91 19.65 -25.88 -6.00
CA GLN A 91 19.82 -27.12 -6.79
C GLN A 91 20.38 -26.88 -8.20
N GLY A 92 21.03 -25.74 -8.45
CA GLY A 92 21.64 -25.43 -9.75
C GLY A 92 21.30 -24.02 -10.23
N GLN A 93 21.63 -23.73 -11.49
CA GLN A 93 21.24 -22.47 -12.12
C GLN A 93 19.73 -22.47 -12.46
N PRO A 94 19.04 -21.34 -12.31
CA PRO A 94 17.66 -21.21 -12.75
C PRO A 94 17.55 -21.31 -14.28
N THR A 95 16.36 -21.63 -14.77
CA THR A 95 15.99 -21.32 -16.15
C THR A 95 15.88 -19.81 -16.34
N GLU A 96 15.93 -19.33 -17.59
CA GLU A 96 15.74 -17.91 -17.89
C GLU A 96 14.36 -17.42 -17.40
N GLU A 97 13.31 -18.20 -17.61
CA GLU A 97 11.96 -17.90 -17.12
C GLU A 97 11.94 -17.78 -15.59
N GLU A 98 12.54 -18.74 -14.87
CA GLU A 98 12.61 -18.71 -13.42
C GLU A 98 13.36 -17.48 -12.91
N ALA A 99 14.49 -17.13 -13.53
CA ALA A 99 15.27 -15.95 -13.19
C ALA A 99 14.47 -14.65 -13.42
N VAL A 100 13.83 -14.51 -14.57
CA VAL A 100 13.02 -13.32 -14.93
C VAL A 100 11.80 -13.19 -14.02
N MET A 101 11.09 -14.29 -13.75
CA MET A 101 9.92 -14.28 -12.86
C MET A 101 10.32 -13.97 -11.42
N MET A 102 11.45 -14.50 -10.95
CA MET A 102 11.97 -14.23 -9.61
C MET A 102 12.43 -12.76 -9.46
N LEU A 103 13.02 -12.17 -10.50
CA LEU A 103 13.42 -10.76 -10.51
C LEU A 103 12.21 -9.80 -10.56
N ASN A 104 11.12 -10.19 -11.21
CA ASN A 104 9.89 -9.40 -11.28
C ASN A 104 9.02 -9.46 -10.01
N GLN A 105 9.45 -10.24 -9.01
CA GLN A 105 8.68 -10.42 -7.78
C GLN A 105 8.93 -9.27 -6.79
N GLY A 106 7.90 -8.47 -6.55
CA GLY A 106 7.86 -7.51 -5.43
C GLY A 106 7.77 -8.19 -4.05
N ASP A 107 7.42 -7.43 -3.04
CA ASP A 107 7.15 -7.93 -1.69
C ASP A 107 5.70 -8.41 -1.51
N ASP A 108 5.53 -9.42 -0.65
CA ASP A 108 4.24 -9.89 -0.16
C ASP A 108 4.35 -10.42 1.28
N SER A 109 3.23 -10.87 1.86
CA SER A 109 3.18 -11.34 3.25
C SER A 109 4.07 -12.57 3.53
N ALA A 110 4.36 -13.39 2.51
CA ALA A 110 5.23 -14.54 2.63
C ALA A 110 6.70 -14.20 2.31
N ILE A 111 6.93 -13.22 1.43
CA ILE A 111 8.24 -12.82 0.93
C ILE A 111 8.39 -11.31 1.14
N PRO A 112 8.87 -10.88 2.33
CA PRO A 112 8.91 -9.46 2.70
C PRO A 112 10.03 -8.67 2.00
N VAL A 113 10.98 -9.37 1.36
CA VAL A 113 12.12 -8.80 0.65
C VAL A 113 11.79 -8.75 -0.85
N PRO A 114 11.59 -7.56 -1.43
CA PRO A 114 11.38 -7.44 -2.88
C PRO A 114 12.65 -7.82 -3.64
N ALA A 115 12.51 -8.26 -4.89
CA ALA A 115 13.66 -8.60 -5.72
C ALA A 115 14.49 -7.38 -6.13
N VAL A 116 13.86 -6.20 -6.19
CA VAL A 116 14.50 -4.92 -6.49
C VAL A 116 14.12 -3.94 -5.39
N PHE A 117 15.05 -3.06 -4.99
CA PHE A 117 14.76 -1.94 -4.09
C PHE A 117 15.29 -0.66 -4.72
N MET A 118 14.39 0.25 -5.09
CA MET A 118 14.74 1.59 -5.59
C MET A 118 14.79 2.54 -4.41
N PHE A 119 15.87 3.31 -4.31
CA PHE A 119 16.10 4.26 -3.22
C PHE A 119 16.31 5.66 -3.78
N VAL A 120 15.57 6.61 -3.22
CA VAL A 120 15.78 8.05 -3.39
C VAL A 120 15.77 8.66 -1.98
N PRO A 121 16.77 9.46 -1.59
CA PRO A 121 16.75 10.14 -0.30
C PRO A 121 15.44 10.90 -0.04
N GLY A 122 14.86 10.69 1.13
CA GLY A 122 13.60 11.29 1.56
C GLY A 122 12.33 10.54 1.13
N MET A 123 12.42 9.42 0.39
CA MET A 123 11.23 8.71 -0.05
C MET A 123 10.52 7.99 1.12
N PRO A 124 9.18 7.90 1.11
CA PRO A 124 8.43 7.09 2.05
C PRO A 124 8.69 5.60 1.80
N VAL A 125 8.93 4.86 2.87
CA VAL A 125 9.09 3.41 2.87
C VAL A 125 8.23 2.76 3.94
N VAL A 126 7.85 1.51 3.71
CA VAL A 126 7.17 0.67 4.68
C VAL A 126 8.05 -0.53 5.00
N VAL A 127 8.21 -0.82 6.29
CA VAL A 127 8.91 -2.03 6.75
C VAL A 127 7.96 -3.22 6.62
N ASN A 128 8.43 -4.32 6.02
CA ASN A 128 7.61 -5.49 5.69
C ASN A 128 7.73 -6.64 6.69
N ARG A 129 8.60 -6.50 7.70
CA ARG A 129 8.82 -7.53 8.71
C ARG A 129 9.19 -6.89 10.04
N ASN A 130 8.69 -7.47 11.13
CA ASN A 130 9.20 -7.17 12.46
C ASN A 130 10.67 -7.62 12.54
N THR A 131 11.59 -6.67 12.65
CA THR A 131 13.02 -6.96 12.83
C THR A 131 13.43 -6.68 14.26
N HIS A 132 13.16 -5.47 14.75
CA HIS A 132 13.48 -5.01 16.10
C HIS A 132 12.30 -4.23 16.70
N GLN A 133 11.35 -4.95 17.30
CA GLN A 133 10.13 -4.34 17.84
C GLN A 133 10.41 -3.33 18.96
N GLY A 134 11.43 -3.59 19.80
CA GLY A 134 11.88 -2.65 20.83
C GLY A 134 12.39 -1.33 20.25
N LEU A 135 12.87 -1.35 19.02
CA LEU A 135 13.31 -0.17 18.27
C LEU A 135 12.26 0.33 17.26
N LYS A 136 10.99 -0.07 17.45
CA LYS A 136 9.84 0.30 16.61
C LYS A 136 9.89 -0.15 15.15
N LEU A 137 10.91 -0.89 14.70
CA LEU A 137 10.97 -1.52 13.38
C LEU A 137 9.97 -2.68 13.28
N VAL A 138 8.73 -2.33 12.97
CA VAL A 138 7.59 -3.24 12.90
C VAL A 138 6.99 -3.28 11.49
N ASN A 139 6.41 -4.42 11.14
CA ASN A 139 5.73 -4.65 9.89
C ASN A 139 4.56 -3.66 9.73
N GLY A 140 4.51 -2.99 8.59
CA GLY A 140 3.50 -1.99 8.26
C GLY A 140 3.82 -0.57 8.73
N ALA A 141 4.85 -0.36 9.55
CA ALA A 141 5.24 0.98 9.96
C ALA A 141 5.88 1.75 8.78
N ALA A 142 5.45 3.00 8.63
CA ALA A 142 5.94 3.92 7.62
C ALA A 142 7.11 4.76 8.16
N TYR A 143 8.10 4.97 7.31
CA TYR A 143 9.30 5.75 7.59
C TYR A 143 9.65 6.62 6.39
N ARG A 144 10.49 7.62 6.63
CA ARG A 144 11.25 8.32 5.59
C ARG A 144 12.62 7.67 5.48
N ALA A 145 13.02 7.27 4.28
CA ALA A 145 14.35 6.69 4.04
C ALA A 145 15.34 7.81 3.74
N VAL A 146 16.28 8.05 4.65
CA VAL A 146 17.16 9.23 4.63
C VAL A 146 18.41 8.97 3.81
N GLU A 147 19.05 7.84 4.07
CA GLU A 147 20.34 7.50 3.48
C GLU A 147 20.44 5.98 3.29
N VAL A 148 21.25 5.56 2.33
CA VAL A 148 21.57 4.15 2.10
C VAL A 148 23.06 3.92 2.27
N ILE A 149 23.42 2.88 3.02
CA ILE A 149 24.80 2.44 3.19
C ILE A 149 25.08 1.42 2.10
N VAL A 150 25.94 1.77 1.16
CA VAL A 150 26.32 0.88 0.05
C VAL A 150 27.21 -0.23 0.56
N ASP A 151 26.94 -1.46 0.15
CA ASP A 151 27.85 -2.58 0.36
C ASP A 151 29.00 -2.51 -0.64
N LYS A 152 30.24 -2.46 -0.14
CA LYS A 152 31.44 -2.35 -0.98
C LYS A 152 31.67 -3.59 -1.85
N SER A 153 31.10 -4.75 -1.50
CA SER A 153 31.17 -5.93 -2.39
C SER A 153 30.25 -5.82 -3.60
N HIS A 154 29.31 -4.87 -3.60
CA HIS A 154 28.34 -4.65 -4.67
C HIS A 154 28.44 -3.20 -5.18
N PRO A 155 29.53 -2.87 -5.93
CA PRO A 155 29.74 -1.53 -6.44
C PRO A 155 28.57 -1.07 -7.33
N GLY A 156 28.41 0.25 -7.42
CA GLY A 156 27.37 0.87 -8.24
C GLY A 156 27.84 1.08 -9.67
N TYR A 157 26.96 0.81 -10.62
CA TYR A 157 27.16 1.05 -12.05
C TYR A 157 26.20 2.15 -12.50
N GLN A 158 26.75 3.26 -13.00
CA GLN A 158 25.92 4.36 -13.48
C GLN A 158 25.30 3.98 -14.84
N ILE A 159 23.98 4.05 -14.94
CA ILE A 159 23.25 3.72 -16.18
C ILE A 159 22.67 4.95 -16.87
N SER A 160 22.49 6.06 -16.14
CA SER A 160 22.13 7.36 -16.70
C SER A 160 22.52 8.49 -15.74
N ALA A 161 22.28 9.74 -16.13
CA ALA A 161 22.46 10.88 -15.22
C ALA A 161 21.54 10.73 -13.99
N GLY A 162 22.15 10.59 -12.81
CA GLY A 162 21.41 10.47 -11.55
C GLY A 162 20.85 9.09 -11.24
N ILE A 163 21.16 8.04 -12.02
CA ILE A 163 20.72 6.66 -11.73
C ILE A 163 21.91 5.71 -11.66
N THR A 164 22.02 5.00 -10.55
CA THR A 164 23.04 3.96 -10.30
C THR A 164 22.39 2.64 -9.95
N ILE A 165 22.85 1.54 -10.55
CA ILE A 165 22.39 0.18 -10.25
C ILE A 165 23.46 -0.60 -9.49
N HIS A 166 23.04 -1.41 -8.52
CA HIS A 166 23.87 -2.27 -7.70
C HIS A 166 23.41 -3.72 -7.85
N PHE A 167 24.31 -4.62 -8.21
CA PHE A 167 24.05 -6.06 -8.33
C PHE A 167 24.23 -6.77 -7.00
N GLY A 168 23.44 -6.35 -6.02
CA GLY A 168 23.41 -6.88 -4.66
C GLY A 168 22.67 -5.91 -3.73
N PRO A 169 22.28 -6.37 -2.53
CA PRO A 169 21.61 -5.53 -1.57
C PRO A 169 22.57 -4.47 -0.98
N PRO A 170 22.06 -3.33 -0.48
CA PRO A 170 22.87 -2.40 0.29
C PRO A 170 23.31 -3.04 1.61
N ALA A 171 24.27 -2.44 2.32
CA ALA A 171 24.61 -2.85 3.68
C ALA A 171 23.51 -2.49 4.69
N GLY A 172 22.73 -1.44 4.41
CA GLY A 172 21.56 -1.05 5.18
C GLY A 172 20.94 0.26 4.68
N VAL A 173 19.79 0.62 5.24
CA VAL A 173 19.11 1.90 4.98
C VAL A 173 18.81 2.59 6.30
N ILE A 174 19.08 3.89 6.37
CA ILE A 174 18.79 4.74 7.51
C ILE A 174 17.37 5.28 7.35
N LEU A 175 16.55 5.03 8.37
CA LEU A 175 15.13 5.37 8.42
C LEU A 175 14.86 6.36 9.54
N GLU A 176 13.86 7.22 9.34
CA GLU A 176 13.37 8.12 10.38
C GLU A 176 11.84 8.18 10.37
N SER A 177 11.25 8.37 11.55
CA SER A 177 9.82 8.63 11.73
C SER A 177 9.61 9.34 13.08
N GLY A 178 8.38 9.83 13.32
CA GLY A 178 8.02 10.37 14.63
C GLY A 178 8.23 9.37 15.78
N THR A 179 8.18 8.07 15.52
CA THR A 179 8.40 7.04 16.57
C THR A 179 9.86 6.75 16.84
N THR A 180 10.79 7.32 16.07
CA THR A 180 12.23 7.13 16.25
C THR A 180 12.92 8.40 16.77
N GLU A 181 12.20 9.51 16.96
CA GLU A 181 12.76 10.81 17.38
C GLU A 181 13.61 10.75 18.65
N GLU A 182 13.25 9.88 19.60
CA GLU A 182 13.97 9.73 20.87
C GLU A 182 15.26 8.91 20.74
N PHE A 183 15.51 8.26 19.59
CA PHE A 183 16.69 7.42 19.40
C PHE A 183 17.95 8.24 19.06
N HIS A 184 19.02 7.92 19.78
CA HIS A 184 20.32 8.58 19.65
C HIS A 184 21.42 7.51 19.63
N PHE A 185 21.80 7.06 18.43
CA PHE A 185 22.88 6.09 18.25
C PHE A 185 24.19 6.79 17.86
N VAL A 186 25.30 6.37 18.46
CA VAL A 186 26.63 6.91 18.15
C VAL A 186 26.96 6.66 16.68
N GLY A 187 27.34 7.71 15.96
CA GLY A 187 27.68 7.63 14.53
C GLY A 187 26.49 7.63 13.57
N MET A 188 25.28 7.88 14.06
CA MET A 188 24.07 8.06 13.24
C MET A 188 23.41 9.40 13.54
N PRO A 189 22.67 10.00 12.58
CA PRO A 189 21.88 11.19 12.86
C PRO A 189 20.85 10.92 13.97
N PRO A 190 20.58 11.89 14.88
CA PRO A 190 19.52 11.77 15.87
C PRO A 190 18.17 11.47 15.24
N GLY A 191 17.31 10.73 15.94
CA GLY A 191 15.98 10.40 15.46
C GLY A 191 15.94 9.31 14.38
N THR A 192 17.08 8.67 14.06
CA THR A 192 17.19 7.69 12.98
C THR A 192 17.48 6.28 13.47
N ILE A 193 17.18 5.30 12.61
CA ILE A 193 17.40 3.88 12.87
C ILE A 193 17.88 3.14 11.61
N LEU A 194 18.71 2.13 11.81
CA LEU A 194 19.25 1.32 10.72
C LEU A 194 18.37 0.09 10.47
N LEU A 195 17.92 -0.08 9.23
CA LEU A 195 17.36 -1.32 8.74
C LEU A 195 18.40 -2.06 7.89
N THR A 196 18.80 -3.26 8.31
CA THR A 196 19.76 -4.10 7.58
C THR A 196 19.06 -5.13 6.70
N PRO A 197 19.72 -5.60 5.62
CA PRO A 197 19.20 -6.71 4.83
C PRO A 197 19.00 -7.98 5.65
N MET A 198 18.14 -8.84 5.14
CA MET A 198 17.91 -10.16 5.69
C MET A 198 17.78 -11.20 4.60
N SER A 199 17.97 -12.47 4.95
CA SER A 199 17.77 -13.60 4.04
C SER A 199 16.42 -14.27 4.28
N VAL A 200 15.71 -14.60 3.20
CA VAL A 200 14.43 -15.33 3.22
C VAL A 200 14.48 -16.52 2.27
N SER A 201 13.88 -17.64 2.67
CA SER A 201 13.72 -18.81 1.80
C SER A 201 12.40 -18.73 1.04
N ILE A 202 12.47 -18.93 -0.27
CA ILE A 202 11.34 -18.93 -1.21
C ILE A 202 11.22 -20.37 -1.74
N PRO A 203 10.43 -21.23 -1.06
CA PRO A 203 10.29 -22.61 -1.50
C PRO A 203 9.48 -22.71 -2.80
N CYS A 204 9.69 -23.77 -3.57
CA CYS A 204 8.83 -24.12 -4.69
C CYS A 204 7.37 -24.26 -4.23
N GLN A 205 6.44 -23.75 -5.03
CA GLN A 205 5.01 -23.79 -4.70
C GLN A 205 4.18 -24.08 -5.95
N ARG A 206 3.10 -24.86 -5.80
CA ARG A 206 2.18 -25.19 -6.91
C ARG A 206 1.63 -23.94 -7.62
N LYS A 207 1.46 -22.82 -6.91
CA LYS A 207 1.01 -21.54 -7.48
C LYS A 207 2.06 -20.80 -8.32
N ARG A 208 3.31 -21.29 -8.33
CA ARG A 208 4.43 -20.81 -9.15
C ARG A 208 4.96 -21.98 -9.98
N PRO A 209 4.21 -22.45 -11.00
CA PRO A 209 4.62 -23.60 -11.81
C PRO A 209 5.93 -23.35 -12.56
N TRP A 210 6.30 -22.08 -12.80
CA TRP A 210 7.57 -21.66 -13.38
C TRP A 210 8.78 -21.80 -12.43
N GLN A 211 8.56 -22.00 -11.12
CA GLN A 211 9.64 -22.14 -10.15
C GLN A 211 10.01 -23.62 -10.01
N GLN A 212 11.21 -23.98 -10.45
CA GLN A 212 11.71 -25.35 -10.39
C GLN A 212 12.50 -25.61 -9.11
N ASN A 213 13.14 -24.57 -8.56
CA ASN A 213 14.11 -24.68 -7.49
C ASN A 213 13.79 -23.76 -6.31
N ASP A 214 14.12 -24.22 -5.10
CA ASP A 214 14.10 -23.35 -3.92
C ASP A 214 15.13 -22.22 -4.07
N VAL A 215 14.72 -21.00 -3.71
CA VAL A 215 15.57 -19.81 -3.80
C VAL A 215 15.74 -19.18 -2.43
N SER A 216 16.97 -18.84 -2.06
CA SER A 216 17.23 -17.90 -0.96
C SER A 216 17.37 -16.50 -1.52
N ARG A 217 16.66 -15.52 -0.97
CA ARG A 217 16.78 -14.10 -1.34
C ARG A 217 17.34 -13.30 -0.16
N LYS A 218 18.39 -12.52 -0.38
CA LYS A 218 18.95 -11.57 0.59
C LYS A 218 18.70 -10.14 0.11
N GLY A 219 18.08 -9.33 0.96
CA GLY A 219 17.78 -7.93 0.65
C GLY A 219 17.06 -7.21 1.79
N LEU A 220 16.72 -5.94 1.57
CA LEU A 220 16.03 -5.13 2.58
C LEU A 220 14.57 -5.57 2.73
N PRO A 221 14.07 -5.80 3.95
CA PRO A 221 12.67 -6.15 4.19
C PRO A 221 11.79 -4.89 4.24
N CYS A 222 11.86 -4.05 3.21
CA CYS A 222 11.04 -2.86 3.05
C CYS A 222 10.74 -2.58 1.58
N ALA A 223 9.70 -1.79 1.33
CA ALA A 223 9.33 -1.31 0.00
C ALA A 223 8.97 0.18 0.05
N ALA A 224 8.97 0.85 -1.10
CA ALA A 224 8.42 2.21 -1.19
C ALA A 224 6.94 2.22 -0.77
N ALA A 225 6.50 3.35 -0.22
CA ALA A 225 5.18 3.50 0.38
C ALA A 225 4.37 4.68 -0.21
N PHE A 226 4.57 5.00 -1.49
CA PHE A 226 3.71 5.94 -2.22
C PHE A 226 2.36 5.31 -2.59
N ALA A 227 2.38 4.01 -2.84
CA ALA A 227 1.20 3.19 -3.05
C ALA A 227 1.10 2.12 -1.98
N CYS A 228 -0.12 1.87 -1.52
CA CYS A 228 -0.44 0.87 -0.51
C CYS A 228 -1.70 0.11 -0.90
N THR A 229 -1.94 -0.99 -0.19
CA THR A 229 -3.16 -1.78 -0.36
C THR A 229 -4.28 -1.28 0.54
N ASP A 230 -5.52 -1.52 0.12
CA ASP A 230 -6.74 -1.16 0.86
C ASP A 230 -6.75 -1.65 2.32
N TYR A 231 -6.24 -2.85 2.59
CA TYR A 231 -6.11 -3.36 3.96
C TYR A 231 -5.08 -2.60 4.82
N LYS A 232 -4.08 -1.94 4.20
CA LYS A 232 -3.03 -1.18 4.91
C LYS A 232 -3.43 0.27 5.21
N VAL A 233 -4.51 0.78 4.61
CA VAL A 233 -4.98 2.14 4.88
C VAL A 233 -5.98 2.25 6.02
N GLN A 234 -6.43 1.12 6.58
CA GLN A 234 -7.37 1.12 7.68
C GLN A 234 -6.80 1.88 8.89
N GLY A 235 -7.49 2.96 9.30
CA GLY A 235 -7.05 3.84 10.39
C GLY A 235 -6.26 5.07 9.96
N GLY A 236 -5.80 5.15 8.70
CA GLY A 236 -5.17 6.35 8.13
C GLY A 236 -6.18 7.41 7.69
N THR A 237 -5.72 8.66 7.58
CA THR A 237 -6.44 9.78 6.95
C THR A 237 -5.49 10.45 5.96
N PHE A 238 -5.97 10.74 4.75
CA PHE A 238 -5.21 11.38 3.68
C PHE A 238 -5.89 12.67 3.23
N ASP A 239 -5.12 13.73 3.04
CA ASP A 239 -5.63 14.95 2.42
C ASP A 239 -5.83 14.78 0.91
N ARG A 240 -4.99 13.94 0.26
CA ARG A 240 -5.14 13.57 -1.16
C ARG A 240 -4.87 12.09 -1.35
N VAL A 241 -5.78 11.41 -2.05
CA VAL A 241 -5.67 9.97 -2.30
C VAL A 241 -6.12 9.61 -3.71
N ALA A 242 -5.41 8.70 -4.37
CA ALA A 242 -5.88 8.08 -5.61
C ALA A 242 -6.39 6.66 -5.30
N LEU A 243 -7.60 6.33 -5.73
CA LEU A 243 -8.26 5.06 -5.40
C LEU A 243 -8.46 4.20 -6.65
N GLU A 244 -8.12 2.92 -6.54
CA GLU A 244 -8.52 1.88 -7.50
C GLU A 244 -9.66 1.05 -6.90
N LEU A 245 -10.90 1.47 -7.15
CA LEU A 245 -12.11 0.82 -6.62
C LEU A 245 -12.45 -0.47 -7.38
N ARG A 246 -11.69 -1.54 -7.12
CA ARG A 246 -11.84 -2.86 -7.76
C ARG A 246 -11.64 -3.99 -6.76
N GLY A 247 -12.00 -5.21 -7.16
CA GLY A 247 -11.76 -6.39 -6.34
C GLY A 247 -10.31 -6.88 -6.37
N THR A 248 -10.00 -7.79 -5.45
CA THR A 248 -8.65 -8.34 -5.20
C THR A 248 -8.29 -9.53 -6.10
N ARG A 249 -9.21 -9.99 -6.95
CA ARG A 249 -9.00 -11.09 -7.89
C ARG A 249 -9.13 -10.60 -9.32
N THR A 250 -8.43 -11.27 -10.23
CA THR A 250 -8.51 -10.99 -11.66
C THR A 250 -8.74 -12.31 -12.40
N THR A 251 -9.77 -12.37 -13.23
CA THR A 251 -10.05 -13.51 -14.11
C THR A 251 -9.74 -13.12 -15.55
N SER A 252 -9.23 -14.07 -16.35
CA SER A 252 -9.07 -13.86 -17.79
C SER A 252 -10.34 -14.32 -18.49
N THR A 253 -10.99 -13.42 -19.22
CA THR A 253 -12.14 -13.74 -20.09
C THR A 253 -11.84 -13.14 -21.45
N ASP A 254 -11.85 -13.97 -22.50
CA ASP A 254 -11.50 -13.58 -23.88
C ASP A 254 -10.14 -12.87 -23.99
N GLY A 255 -9.14 -13.35 -23.23
CA GLY A 255 -7.80 -12.76 -23.19
C GLY A 255 -7.70 -11.41 -22.46
N ARG A 256 -8.82 -10.90 -21.91
CA ARG A 256 -8.85 -9.68 -21.12
C ARG A 256 -8.84 -10.00 -19.64
N ALA A 257 -7.94 -9.35 -18.92
CA ALA A 257 -7.89 -9.38 -17.47
C ALA A 257 -9.05 -8.56 -16.88
N ILE A 258 -10.03 -9.23 -16.28
CA ILE A 258 -11.21 -8.63 -15.67
C ILE A 258 -11.08 -8.72 -14.15
N PRO A 259 -10.89 -7.59 -13.44
CA PRO A 259 -10.87 -7.57 -11.98
C PRO A 259 -12.25 -7.89 -11.42
N SER A 260 -12.31 -8.63 -10.31
CA SER A 260 -13.55 -8.95 -9.60
C SER A 260 -14.23 -7.68 -9.07
N GLN A 261 -15.46 -7.85 -8.58
CA GLN A 261 -16.23 -6.78 -7.95
C GLN A 261 -15.47 -6.23 -6.73
N CYS A 262 -15.53 -4.91 -6.55
CA CYS A 262 -15.07 -4.25 -5.32
C CYS A 262 -15.92 -4.70 -4.13
N ASP A 263 -15.27 -5.17 -3.07
CA ASP A 263 -15.96 -5.54 -1.83
C ASP A 263 -16.59 -4.29 -1.16
N PRO A 264 -17.82 -4.36 -0.63
CA PRO A 264 -18.51 -3.20 -0.05
C PRO A 264 -17.75 -2.57 1.14
N TYR A 265 -17.01 -3.38 1.91
CA TYR A 265 -16.17 -2.85 3.00
C TYR A 265 -14.92 -2.19 2.45
N SER A 266 -14.26 -2.78 1.45
CA SER A 266 -13.11 -2.16 0.77
C SER A 266 -13.50 -0.81 0.16
N LEU A 267 -14.65 -0.75 -0.53
CA LEU A 267 -15.21 0.49 -1.07
C LEU A 267 -15.38 1.57 0.01
N TYR A 268 -16.03 1.24 1.12
CA TYR A 268 -16.23 2.16 2.23
C TYR A 268 -14.90 2.57 2.88
N VAL A 269 -14.01 1.61 3.15
CA VAL A 269 -12.70 1.85 3.78
C VAL A 269 -11.88 2.81 2.93
N GLN A 270 -11.78 2.58 1.62
CA GLN A 270 -11.00 3.42 0.71
C GLN A 270 -11.53 4.85 0.63
N LEU A 271 -12.82 5.03 0.36
CA LEU A 271 -13.42 6.37 0.24
C LEU A 271 -13.40 7.14 1.57
N SER A 272 -13.56 6.44 2.70
CA SER A 272 -13.55 7.04 4.04
C SER A 272 -12.17 7.54 4.50
N ARG A 273 -11.09 7.26 3.76
CA ARG A 273 -9.75 7.74 4.14
C ARG A 273 -9.51 9.20 3.78
N CYS A 274 -10.30 9.79 2.89
CA CYS A 274 -10.17 11.20 2.53
C CYS A 274 -11.25 12.04 3.21
N ARG A 275 -10.93 13.32 3.42
CA ARG A 275 -11.83 14.28 4.08
C ARG A 275 -12.85 14.90 3.12
N THR A 276 -12.53 14.96 1.83
CA THR A 276 -13.35 15.62 0.80
C THR A 276 -13.31 14.85 -0.52
N LEU A 277 -14.35 15.00 -1.35
CA LEU A 277 -14.38 14.45 -2.72
C LEU A 277 -13.29 15.07 -3.61
N ASP A 278 -12.98 16.36 -3.43
CA ASP A 278 -11.94 17.04 -4.21
C ASP A 278 -10.52 16.51 -3.90
N GLY A 279 -10.32 15.92 -2.71
CA GLY A 279 -9.10 15.21 -2.34
C GLY A 279 -8.99 13.80 -2.95
N ILE A 280 -10.06 13.28 -3.55
CA ILE A 280 -10.11 11.94 -4.13
C ILE A 280 -9.89 12.01 -5.65
N MET A 281 -8.93 11.23 -6.13
CA MET A 281 -8.75 10.89 -7.54
C MET A 281 -9.10 9.42 -7.75
N LEU A 282 -9.75 9.09 -8.86
CA LEU A 282 -9.93 7.71 -9.30
C LEU A 282 -8.89 7.34 -10.34
N VAL A 283 -8.19 6.23 -10.13
CA VAL A 283 -7.19 5.69 -11.08
C VAL A 283 -7.88 5.16 -12.35
N SER A 284 -9.13 4.70 -12.22
CA SER A 284 -9.95 4.27 -13.35
C SER A 284 -11.42 4.56 -13.08
N LYS A 285 -12.23 4.68 -14.14
CA LYS A 285 -13.68 4.83 -14.04
C LYS A 285 -14.27 3.71 -13.17
N VAL A 286 -15.15 4.07 -12.23
CA VAL A 286 -15.90 3.11 -11.41
C VAL A 286 -16.87 2.38 -12.32
N ARG A 287 -16.87 1.04 -12.23
CA ARG A 287 -17.82 0.20 -12.97
C ARG A 287 -19.12 0.12 -12.17
N GLU A 288 -20.25 0.04 -12.87
CA GLU A 288 -21.57 -0.08 -12.24
C GLU A 288 -21.60 -1.17 -11.16
N ARG A 289 -21.12 -2.38 -11.49
CA ARG A 289 -21.05 -3.51 -10.55
C ARG A 289 -20.23 -3.25 -9.29
N ASP A 290 -19.25 -2.34 -9.30
CA ASP A 290 -18.42 -2.07 -8.12
C ASP A 290 -19.12 -1.17 -7.09
N LEU A 291 -20.23 -0.53 -7.47
CA LEU A 291 -20.92 0.47 -6.65
C LEU A 291 -22.43 0.22 -6.56
N VAL A 292 -23.11 0.16 -7.70
CA VAL A 292 -24.57 0.04 -7.77
C VAL A 292 -24.98 -1.36 -7.32
N GLY A 293 -25.86 -1.42 -6.32
CA GLY A 293 -26.27 -2.68 -5.72
C GLY A 293 -25.16 -3.41 -4.95
N ASN A 294 -24.03 -2.75 -4.66
CA ASN A 294 -22.95 -3.31 -3.86
C ASN A 294 -23.34 -3.30 -2.37
N ARG A 295 -23.97 -4.39 -1.94
CA ARG A 295 -24.62 -4.52 -0.62
C ARG A 295 -23.75 -5.23 0.39
N VAL A 296 -23.79 -4.73 1.62
CA VAL A 296 -23.29 -5.44 2.81
C VAL A 296 -24.11 -6.73 3.01
N PRO A 297 -23.48 -7.88 3.33
CA PRO A 297 -24.19 -9.12 3.62
C PRO A 297 -25.30 -8.95 4.67
N GLU A 298 -26.43 -9.63 4.49
CA GLU A 298 -27.61 -9.50 5.37
C GLU A 298 -27.30 -9.83 6.83
N GLU A 299 -26.49 -10.86 7.06
CA GLU A 299 -26.04 -11.27 8.41
C GLU A 299 -25.34 -10.12 9.16
N MET A 300 -24.50 -9.37 8.46
CA MET A 300 -23.75 -8.25 9.03
C MET A 300 -24.66 -7.05 9.29
N THR A 301 -25.63 -6.82 8.39
CA THR A 301 -26.67 -5.80 8.59
C THR A 301 -27.54 -6.12 9.81
N ALA A 302 -27.94 -7.37 9.97
CA ALA A 302 -28.70 -7.84 11.13
C ALA A 302 -27.90 -7.70 12.44
N ALA A 303 -26.61 -8.06 12.42
CA ALA A 303 -25.70 -7.90 13.55
C ALA A 303 -25.53 -6.44 13.97
N GLN A 304 -25.33 -5.51 13.01
CA GLN A 304 -25.26 -4.08 13.29
C GLN A 304 -26.56 -3.55 13.89
N GLY A 305 -27.72 -3.96 13.36
CA GLY A 305 -29.03 -3.59 13.90
C GLY A 305 -29.21 -4.07 15.34
N ARG A 306 -28.77 -5.30 15.66
CA ARG A 306 -28.76 -5.82 17.03
C ARG A 306 -27.85 -5.00 17.95
N LEU A 307 -26.64 -4.67 17.53
CA LEU A 307 -25.71 -3.84 18.30
C LEU A 307 -26.27 -2.43 18.58
N LYS A 308 -26.96 -1.83 17.61
CA LYS A 308 -27.61 -0.53 17.79
C LYS A 308 -28.66 -0.59 18.91
N ARG A 309 -29.57 -1.57 18.85
CA ARG A 309 -30.60 -1.77 19.89
C ARG A 309 -30.00 -2.01 21.28
N LEU A 310 -28.93 -2.81 21.37
CA LEU A 310 -28.23 -3.04 22.64
C LEU A 310 -27.58 -1.75 23.16
N SER A 311 -26.97 -0.95 22.29
CA SER A 311 -26.39 0.34 22.66
C SER A 311 -27.44 1.31 23.18
N GLU A 312 -28.58 1.45 22.50
CA GLU A 312 -29.69 2.32 22.92
C GLU A 312 -30.25 1.89 24.28
N LYS A 313 -30.44 0.57 24.48
CA LYS A 313 -30.85 0.02 25.77
C LYS A 313 -29.85 0.34 26.89
N THR A 314 -28.56 0.13 26.64
CA THR A 314 -27.50 0.38 27.63
C THR A 314 -27.43 1.84 28.02
N VAL A 315 -27.50 2.76 27.05
CA VAL A 315 -27.50 4.21 27.31
C VAL A 315 -28.75 4.62 28.09
N GLY A 316 -29.93 4.09 27.72
CA GLY A 316 -31.18 4.38 28.42
C GLY A 316 -31.26 3.80 29.84
N GLU A 317 -30.53 2.72 30.14
CA GLU A 317 -30.37 2.20 31.50
C GLU A 317 -29.38 3.06 32.31
N ALA A 318 -28.24 3.44 31.72
CA ALA A 318 -27.26 4.29 32.38
C ALA A 318 -27.80 5.70 32.73
N MET A 319 -28.61 6.30 31.85
CA MET A 319 -29.25 7.60 32.12
C MET A 319 -30.19 7.55 33.33
N ARG A 320 -30.86 6.40 33.58
CA ARG A 320 -31.73 6.21 34.75
C ARG A 320 -30.98 6.09 36.08
N TRP A 321 -29.66 5.95 36.05
CA TRP A 321 -28.82 5.88 37.26
C TRP A 321 -28.26 7.26 37.66
N VAL A 322 -28.44 8.26 36.80
CA VAL A 322 -27.97 9.65 36.99
C VAL A 322 -29.13 10.58 37.41
N GLU A 323 -30.37 10.10 37.33
CA GLU A 323 -31.56 10.68 37.98
C GLU A 323 -31.72 10.15 39.41
#